data_AF-A0AAJ2TG60-F1
#
_entry.id   AF-A0AAJ2TG60-F1
#
_cell.length_a   1.000
_cell.length_b   1.000
_cell.length_c   1.000
_cell.angle_alpha   90.00
_cell.angle_beta   90.00
_cell.angle_gamma   90.00
#
_symmetry.space_group_name_H-M   'P 1'
#
loop_
_entity.id
_entity.type
_entity.pdbx_description
1 polymer ?
#
loop_
_entity_poly.entity_id
_entity_poly.type
_entity_poly.pdbx_seq_one_letter_code
_entity_poly.pdbx_strand_id
1 'polypeptide(L)'
;MKAIFARKLMNMEELREVTESAKKEGSVGTEYTVIREVGLSDLEFEKLGQDLLEDQPWIKESDGGNDKDGKIRCIRVQNLATNERILINSEGYDYPRYTAIEN
;
A
#
# COMPACT_ATOMS: atom_id res chain seq x y z
N MET A 1 7.59 -8.28 -9.14
CA MET A 1 7.77 -8.32 -7.67
C MET A 1 6.45 -8.72 -7.04
N LYS A 2 6.44 -9.25 -5.82
CA LYS A 2 5.21 -9.67 -5.12
C LYS A 2 5.12 -9.02 -3.74
N ALA A 3 3.90 -8.72 -3.30
CA ALA A 3 3.64 -8.17 -1.97
C ALA A 3 2.31 -8.72 -1.42
N ILE A 4 2.16 -8.72 -0.09
CA ILE A 4 0.95 -9.22 0.58
C ILE A 4 0.01 -8.03 0.76
N PHE A 5 -1.00 -7.94 -0.10
CA PHE A 5 -2.02 -6.90 -0.01
C PHE A 5 -3.11 -7.30 0.97
N ALA A 6 -3.36 -6.45 1.96
CA ALA A 6 -4.45 -6.58 2.91
C ALA A 6 -5.50 -5.50 2.67
N ARG A 7 -6.76 -5.82 2.92
CA ARG A 7 -7.90 -4.94 2.63
C ARG A 7 -8.31 -4.18 3.88
N LYS A 8 -8.45 -2.85 3.76
CA LYS A 8 -9.02 -1.96 4.79
C LYS A 8 -8.37 -2.15 6.16
N LEU A 9 -7.04 -2.15 6.20
CA LEU A 9 -6.34 -2.09 7.46
C LEU A 9 -6.43 -0.68 8.04
N MET A 10 -6.49 -0.60 9.36
CA MET A 10 -6.67 0.66 10.07
C MET A 10 -5.37 1.46 10.14
N ASN A 11 -4.24 0.79 10.29
CA ASN A 11 -2.95 1.44 10.52
C ASN A 11 -1.75 0.55 10.13
N MET A 12 -0.54 1.11 10.24
CA MET A 12 0.70 0.41 9.91
C MET A 12 1.05 -0.73 10.86
N GLU A 13 0.60 -0.69 12.12
CA GLU A 13 0.82 -1.79 13.08
C GLU A 13 0.06 -3.04 12.61
N GLU A 14 -1.23 -2.90 12.32
CA GLU A 14 -2.06 -3.98 11.78
C GLU A 14 -1.50 -4.51 10.45
N LEU A 15 -1.00 -3.62 9.58
CA LEU A 15 -0.38 -4.03 8.32
C LEU A 15 0.86 -4.89 8.51
N ARG A 16 1.71 -4.56 9.48
CA ARG A 16 2.88 -5.36 9.82
C ARG A 16 2.47 -6.71 10.40
N GLU A 17 1.51 -6.76 11.30
CA GLU A 17 1.03 -8.00 11.92
C GLU A 17 0.43 -8.98 10.89
N VAL A 18 -0.44 -8.47 10.00
CA VAL A 18 -1.06 -9.27 8.94
C VAL A 18 -0.01 -9.75 7.94
N THR A 19 0.92 -8.88 7.57
CA THR A 19 2.02 -9.23 6.64
C THR A 19 2.89 -10.34 7.23
N GLU A 20 3.31 -10.23 8.48
CA GLU A 20 4.17 -11.22 9.13
C GLU A 20 3.44 -12.54 9.38
N SER A 21 2.16 -12.51 9.74
CA SER A 21 1.34 -13.71 9.89
C SER A 21 1.20 -14.46 8.56
N ALA A 22 0.87 -13.75 7.48
CA ALA A 22 0.76 -14.33 6.15
C ALA A 22 2.09 -14.92 5.64
N LYS A 23 3.23 -14.27 5.94
CA LYS A 23 4.55 -14.83 5.64
C LYS A 23 4.82 -16.13 6.39
N LYS A 24 4.46 -16.21 7.68
CA LYS A 24 4.61 -17.44 8.50
C LYS A 24 3.77 -18.60 7.97
N GLU A 25 2.62 -18.30 7.37
CA GLU A 25 1.75 -19.27 6.71
C GLU A 25 2.22 -19.66 5.30
N GLY A 26 3.33 -19.09 4.82
CA GLY A 26 3.92 -19.41 3.52
C GLY A 26 3.32 -18.63 2.35
N SER A 27 2.58 -17.55 2.60
CA SER A 27 2.07 -16.68 1.54
C SER A 27 3.22 -16.00 0.79
N VAL A 28 3.21 -16.11 -0.54
CA VAL A 28 4.20 -15.51 -1.44
C VAL A 28 3.80 -14.13 -1.95
N GLY A 29 2.61 -13.64 -1.56
CA GLY A 29 2.02 -12.40 -2.05
C GLY A 29 1.53 -12.45 -3.50
N THR A 30 1.03 -11.30 -3.96
CA THR A 30 0.46 -11.09 -5.29
C THR A 30 1.39 -10.22 -6.13
N GLU A 31 1.48 -10.49 -7.43
CA GLU A 31 2.21 -9.63 -8.34
C GLU A 31 1.56 -8.25 -8.48
N TYR A 32 2.40 -7.23 -8.61
CA TYR A 32 1.94 -5.86 -8.75
C TYR A 32 2.77 -5.08 -9.78
N THR A 33 2.16 -3.99 -10.24
CA THR A 33 2.72 -2.98 -11.14
C THR A 33 2.59 -1.62 -10.47
N VAL A 34 3.73 -0.97 -10.17
CA VAL A 34 3.74 0.41 -9.66
C VAL A 34 3.44 1.35 -10.83
N ILE A 35 2.35 2.09 -10.72
CA ILE A 35 1.92 3.04 -11.77
C ILE A 35 2.31 4.48 -11.45
N ARG A 36 2.61 4.76 -10.18
CA ARG A 36 2.95 6.10 -9.68
C ARG A 36 3.69 5.99 -8.36
N GLU A 37 4.54 6.98 -8.10
CA GLU A 37 5.26 7.11 -6.84
C GLU A 37 4.86 8.41 -6.12
N VAL A 38 4.80 8.35 -4.80
CA VAL A 38 4.56 9.49 -3.91
C VAL A 38 5.61 9.47 -2.81
N GLY A 39 6.42 10.52 -2.75
CA GLY A 39 7.34 10.73 -1.64
C GLY A 39 6.66 11.55 -0.55
N LEU A 40 6.69 11.07 0.67
CA LEU A 40 6.19 11.77 1.86
C LEU A 40 7.36 12.12 2.78
N SER A 41 7.26 13.27 3.45
CA SER A 41 8.10 13.53 4.62
C SER A 41 7.81 12.50 5.72
N ASP A 42 8.73 12.39 6.68
CA ASP A 42 8.59 11.46 7.80
C ASP A 42 7.27 11.67 8.56
N LEU A 43 6.93 12.93 8.88
CA LEU A 43 5.70 13.30 9.57
C LEU A 43 4.43 12.97 8.77
N GLU A 44 4.43 13.20 7.45
CA GLU A 44 3.30 12.85 6.58
C GLU A 44 3.11 11.34 6.48
N PHE A 45 4.22 10.59 6.43
CA PHE A 45 4.20 9.14 6.38
C PHE A 45 3.74 8.54 7.72
N GLU A 46 4.19 9.09 8.85
CA GLU A 46 3.70 8.72 10.17
C GLU A 46 2.19 8.99 10.30
N LYS A 47 1.72 10.15 9.83
CA LYS A 47 0.29 10.47 9.83
C LYS A 47 -0.51 9.47 8.99
N LEU A 48 -0.08 9.19 7.76
CA LEU A 48 -0.69 8.16 6.92
C LEU A 48 -0.73 6.80 7.63
N GLY A 49 0.34 6.47 8.36
CA GLY A 49 0.43 5.21 9.08
C GLY A 49 -0.47 5.08 10.30
N GLN A 50 -1.02 6.18 10.83
CA GLN A 50 -1.97 6.19 11.94
C GLN A 50 -3.40 5.89 11.50
N ASP A 51 -3.77 6.27 10.27
CA ASP A 51 -5.08 6.02 9.68
C ASP A 51 -4.96 5.74 8.18
N LEU A 52 -4.88 4.46 7.82
CA LEU A 52 -4.83 4.00 6.43
C LEU A 52 -6.22 4.04 5.74
N LEU A 53 -7.27 4.48 6.43
CA LEU A 53 -8.60 4.70 5.88
C LEU A 53 -8.92 6.19 5.68
N GLU A 54 -8.01 7.10 6.07
CA GLU A 54 -8.14 8.53 5.79
C GLU A 54 -7.97 8.81 4.30
N ASP A 55 -8.86 9.62 3.73
CA ASP A 55 -8.79 10.07 2.35
C ASP A 55 -7.47 10.80 2.09
N GLN A 56 -6.86 10.50 0.96
CA GLN A 56 -5.57 11.06 0.56
C GLN A 56 -5.75 11.93 -0.69
N PRO A 57 -5.47 13.24 -0.61
CA PRO A 57 -5.74 14.16 -1.72
C PRO A 57 -4.90 13.88 -2.98
N TRP A 58 -3.84 13.10 -2.83
CA TRP A 58 -2.97 12.69 -3.92
C TRP A 58 -3.40 11.37 -4.57
N ILE A 59 -4.40 10.64 -4.05
CA ILE A 59 -4.97 9.45 -4.71
C ILE A 59 -5.95 9.89 -5.80
N LYS A 60 -5.86 9.27 -6.98
CA LYS A 60 -6.77 9.48 -8.10
C LYS A 60 -7.64 8.25 -8.30
N GLU A 61 -8.86 8.44 -8.80
CA GLU A 61 -9.79 7.35 -9.14
C GLU A 61 -9.15 6.30 -10.07
N SER A 62 -8.25 6.72 -10.97
CA SER A 62 -7.57 5.81 -11.90
C SER A 62 -6.46 4.95 -11.28
N ASP A 63 -6.10 5.14 -10.01
CA ASP A 63 -4.88 4.56 -9.43
C ASP A 63 -5.02 3.09 -8.96
N GLY A 64 -6.24 2.54 -8.96
CA GLY A 64 -6.52 1.19 -8.48
C GLY A 64 -6.75 0.11 -9.54
N GLY A 65 -7.20 -1.04 -9.06
CA GLY A 65 -7.60 -2.20 -9.87
C GLY A 65 -6.42 -3.05 -10.34
N ASN A 66 -6.63 -3.80 -11.43
CA ASN A 66 -5.61 -4.66 -12.03
C ASN A 66 -5.14 -4.13 -13.40
N ASP A 67 -3.92 -4.49 -13.80
CA ASP A 67 -3.45 -4.28 -15.16
C ASP A 67 -3.95 -5.37 -16.11
N LYS A 68 -3.62 -5.24 -17.40
CA LYS A 68 -4.03 -6.17 -18.46
C LYS A 68 -3.56 -7.62 -18.24
N ASP A 69 -2.52 -7.82 -17.44
CA ASP A 69 -1.94 -9.13 -17.13
C ASP A 69 -2.49 -9.68 -15.80
N GLY A 70 -3.44 -8.97 -15.17
CA GLY A 70 -4.06 -9.34 -13.90
C GLY A 70 -3.27 -8.93 -12.66
N LYS A 71 -2.14 -8.22 -12.80
CA LYS A 71 -1.33 -7.77 -11.65
C LYS A 71 -2.01 -6.60 -10.96
N ILE A 72 -1.84 -6.48 -9.65
CA ILE A 72 -2.38 -5.34 -8.90
C ILE A 72 -1.70 -4.05 -9.36
N ARG A 73 -2.48 -3.03 -9.73
CA ARG A 73 -1.96 -1.67 -9.95
C ARG A 73 -1.90 -0.97 -8.61
N CYS A 74 -0.79 -0.31 -8.33
CA CYS A 74 -0.61 0.41 -7.07
C CYS A 74 0.24 1.66 -7.19
N ILE A 75 0.03 2.56 -6.24
CA ILE A 75 0.91 3.68 -5.92
C ILE A 75 1.98 3.16 -4.95
N ARG A 76 3.25 3.47 -5.20
CA ARG A 76 4.32 3.32 -4.20
C ARG A 76 4.41 4.60 -3.38
N VAL A 77 4.17 4.50 -2.09
CA VAL A 77 4.36 5.61 -1.15
C VAL A 77 5.65 5.36 -0.38
N GLN A 78 6.57 6.32 -0.43
CA GLN A 78 7.90 6.22 0.18
C GLN A 78 8.07 7.29 1.25
N ASN A 79 8.50 6.89 2.43
CA ASN A 79 9.05 7.79 3.42
C ASN A 79 10.44 8.25 2.94
N LEU A 80 10.59 9.55 2.69
CA LEU A 80 11.82 10.12 2.15
C LEU A 80 13.00 10.12 3.15
N ALA A 81 12.73 10.04 4.46
CA ALA A 81 13.75 10.00 5.50
C ALA A 81 14.27 8.57 5.74
N THR A 82 13.39 7.58 5.78
CA THR A 82 13.73 6.20 6.17
C THR A 82 13.88 5.24 4.99
N ASN A 83 13.41 5.63 3.80
CA ASN A 83 13.19 4.76 2.64
C ASN A 83 12.18 3.61 2.88
N GLU A 84 11.39 3.65 3.96
CA GLU A 84 10.25 2.75 4.13
C GLU A 84 9.23 2.95 2.99
N ARG A 85 8.67 1.85 2.48
CA ARG A 85 7.76 1.87 1.34
C ARG A 85 6.52 1.02 1.59
N ILE A 86 5.37 1.58 1.26
CA ILE A 86 4.11 0.84 1.18
C ILE A 86 3.51 0.98 -0.21
N LEU A 87 2.72 -0.02 -0.59
CA LEU A 87 1.97 -0.06 -1.84
C LEU A 87 0.51 0.15 -1.54
N ILE A 88 -0.16 0.97 -2.34
CA ILE A 88 -1.57 1.29 -2.17
C ILE A 88 -2.32 1.03 -3.47
N ASN A 89 -3.33 0.18 -3.41
CA ASN A 89 -4.34 0.05 -4.45
C ASN A 89 -5.66 0.61 -3.90
N SER A 90 -6.13 1.70 -4.49
CA SER A 90 -7.33 2.39 -4.01
C SER A 90 -8.64 1.79 -4.53
N GLU A 91 -8.63 0.97 -5.59
CA GLU A 91 -9.83 0.48 -6.29
C GLU A 91 -10.84 1.59 -6.67
N GLY A 92 -10.36 2.78 -7.04
CA GLY A 92 -11.22 3.90 -7.43
C GLY A 92 -11.71 4.77 -6.26
N TYR A 93 -11.29 4.47 -5.04
CA TYR A 93 -11.51 5.33 -3.88
C TYR A 93 -10.37 6.34 -3.72
N ASP A 94 -10.59 7.31 -2.85
CA ASP A 94 -9.66 8.34 -2.40
C ASP A 94 -8.82 7.91 -1.19
N TYR A 95 -9.10 6.75 -0.59
CA TYR A 95 -8.34 6.19 0.53
C TYR A 95 -7.59 4.88 0.16
N PRO A 96 -6.59 4.49 0.96
CA PRO A 96 -5.83 3.24 0.80
C PRO A 96 -6.62 1.94 1.02
N ARG A 97 -7.54 1.59 0.12
CA ARG A 97 -8.41 0.40 0.28
C ARG A 97 -7.66 -0.92 0.42
N TYR A 98 -6.58 -1.12 -0.33
CA TYR A 98 -5.65 -2.23 -0.17
C TYR A 98 -4.24 -1.71 0.04
N THR A 99 -3.54 -2.25 1.04
CA THR A 99 -2.19 -1.83 1.40
C THR A 99 -1.25 -3.02 1.51
N ALA A 100 0.02 -2.82 1.20
CA ALA A 100 1.08 -3.82 1.36
C ALA A 100 2.41 -3.17 1.74
N ILE A 101 3.27 -3.89 2.46
CA ILE A 101 4.66 -3.47 2.69
C ILE A 101 5.52 -3.90 1.49
N GLU A 102 6.32 -2.98 0.96
CA GLU A 102 7.31 -3.29 -0.07
C GLU A 102 8.67 -3.56 0.59
N ASN A 103 9.12 -4.83 0.57
CA ASN A 103 10.41 -5.29 1.10
C ASN A 103 11.33 -5.78 -0.01
#